data_AF-A0A5C9CQQ1-F1
#
_entry.id   AF-A0A5C9CQQ1-F1
#
_cell.length_a   1.000
_cell.length_b   1.000
_cell.length_c   1.000
_cell.angle_alpha   90.00
_cell.angle_beta   90.00
_cell.angle_gamma   90.00
#
_symmetry.space_group_name_H-M   'P 1'
#
loop_
_entity.id
_entity.type
_entity.pdbx_description
1 polymer ?
#
loop_
_entity_poly.entity_id
_entity_poly.type
_entity_poly.pdbx_seq_one_letter_code
_entity_poly.pdbx_strand_id
1 'polypeptide(L)'
;MSEATPLAGFRLARLEVFNWGTFDKRVWTLGLDGRNGLLTGDIGSGKSTLVDAITTLLIPAQRIAYNKAAGADARERSLRSYVLGHYKSERNETSGNAKPVALRTASDYAVILGVFHNAGFDQTVTLAQVFWMKDTFGQPDRFYAVADKALSLTEDFSDFGTAVPALRTRLRKSGVSLFDSFPPYSAPDRLCAPPHAGAV
;
A
#
# COMPACT_ATOMS: atom_id res chain seq x y z
N MET A 1 -27.17 22.57 -16.37
CA MET A 1 -25.87 21.92 -16.05
C MET A 1 -25.48 22.39 -14.67
N SER A 2 -25.53 21.53 -13.64
CA SER A 2 -25.03 21.92 -12.32
C SER A 2 -23.50 21.91 -12.38
N GLU A 3 -22.86 23.05 -12.17
CA GLU A 3 -21.42 23.08 -11.89
C GLU A 3 -21.20 22.32 -10.59
N ALA A 4 -20.63 21.12 -10.70
CA ALA A 4 -20.15 20.41 -9.53
C ALA A 4 -19.00 21.24 -8.94
N THR A 5 -19.19 21.76 -7.74
CA THR A 5 -18.11 22.43 -6.99
C THR A 5 -16.89 21.52 -7.01
N PRO A 6 -15.71 22.00 -7.44
CA PRO A 6 -14.52 21.17 -7.49
C PRO A 6 -14.27 20.57 -6.11
N LEU A 7 -14.11 19.25 -6.06
CA LEU A 7 -13.94 18.51 -4.83
C LEU A 7 -12.66 18.99 -4.15
N ALA A 8 -12.80 19.82 -3.13
CA ALA A 8 -11.67 20.30 -2.34
C ALA A 8 -11.10 19.18 -1.45
N GLY A 9 -9.78 19.24 -1.24
CA GLY A 9 -9.02 18.31 -0.42
C GLY A 9 -8.45 17.13 -1.21
N PHE A 10 -7.38 16.53 -0.69
CA PHE A 10 -6.78 15.35 -1.29
C PHE A 10 -7.68 14.12 -1.13
N ARG A 11 -8.02 13.50 -2.26
CA ARG A 11 -8.89 12.33 -2.32
C ARG A 11 -8.20 11.21 -3.07
N LEU A 12 -8.37 9.97 -2.60
CA LEU A 12 -7.79 8.81 -3.26
C LEU A 12 -8.42 8.66 -4.66
N ALA A 13 -7.61 8.90 -5.70
CA ALA A 13 -8.00 8.79 -7.09
C ALA A 13 -7.71 7.38 -7.62
N ARG A 14 -6.59 6.79 -7.20
CA ARG A 14 -6.16 5.46 -7.65
C ARG A 14 -5.43 4.72 -6.53
N LEU A 15 -5.75 3.45 -6.37
CA LEU A 15 -4.98 2.50 -5.55
C LEU A 15 -4.38 1.44 -6.46
N GLU A 16 -3.10 1.16 -6.30
CA GLU A 16 -2.41 0.05 -6.95
C GLU A 16 -1.77 -0.84 -5.89
N VAL A 17 -1.91 -2.16 -6.06
CA VAL A 17 -1.25 -3.15 -5.21
C VAL A 17 -0.51 -4.17 -6.07
N PHE A 18 0.68 -4.54 -5.64
CA PHE A 18 1.48 -5.62 -6.19
C PHE A 18 1.92 -6.51 -5.05
N ASN A 19 1.71 -7.82 -5.17
CA ASN A 19 2.08 -8.80 -4.15
C ASN A 19 1.57 -8.36 -2.77
N TRP A 20 0.26 -8.33 -2.55
CA TRP A 20 -0.33 -7.93 -1.27
C TRP A 20 -1.49 -8.85 -0.88
N GLY A 21 -1.36 -9.55 0.26
CA GLY A 21 -2.27 -10.64 0.63
C GLY A 21 -2.38 -11.68 -0.48
N THR A 22 -3.58 -11.89 -0.99
CA THR A 22 -3.88 -12.82 -2.08
C THR A 22 -3.66 -12.22 -3.48
N PHE A 23 -3.42 -10.92 -3.60
CA PHE A 23 -3.05 -10.29 -4.86
C PHE A 23 -1.59 -10.61 -5.18
N ASP A 24 -1.34 -11.35 -6.25
CA ASP A 24 -0.02 -11.93 -6.55
C ASP A 24 0.35 -11.74 -8.03
N LYS A 25 1.66 -11.63 -8.31
CA LYS A 25 2.32 -11.66 -9.64
C LYS A 25 1.95 -10.58 -10.67
N ARG A 26 0.95 -9.75 -10.41
CA ARG A 26 0.58 -8.63 -11.28
C ARG A 26 0.15 -7.42 -10.48
N VAL A 27 0.18 -6.26 -11.13
CA VAL A 27 -0.38 -5.02 -10.59
C VAL A 27 -1.91 -5.09 -10.67
N TRP A 28 -2.56 -4.78 -9.55
CA TRP A 28 -4.01 -4.64 -9.47
C TRP A 28 -4.35 -3.19 -9.18
N THR A 29 -5.20 -2.60 -10.02
CA THR A 29 -5.55 -1.18 -9.96
C THR A 29 -7.02 -1.01 -9.63
N LEU A 30 -7.31 -0.15 -8.66
CA LEU A 30 -8.63 0.32 -8.30
C LEU A 30 -8.72 1.83 -8.57
N GLY A 31 -9.48 2.20 -9.60
CA GLY A 31 -9.82 3.60 -9.89
C GLY A 31 -11.00 4.05 -9.04
N LEU A 32 -10.83 5.15 -8.31
CA LEU A 32 -11.85 5.74 -7.43
C LEU A 32 -12.22 7.16 -7.86
N ASP A 33 -11.36 7.82 -8.65
CA ASP A 33 -11.57 9.15 -9.23
C ASP A 33 -11.94 10.23 -8.18
N GLY A 34 -11.46 10.05 -6.95
CA GLY A 34 -11.76 10.94 -5.81
C GLY A 34 -13.21 10.87 -5.31
N ARG A 35 -13.99 9.89 -5.78
CA ARG A 35 -15.40 9.68 -5.44
C ARG A 35 -15.57 8.51 -4.47
N ASN A 36 -16.81 8.26 -4.08
CA ASN A 36 -17.17 7.10 -3.27
C ASN A 36 -17.01 5.81 -4.10
N GLY A 37 -16.24 4.85 -3.58
CA GLY A 37 -16.13 3.51 -4.14
C GLY A 37 -16.97 2.50 -3.38
N LEU A 38 -17.67 1.62 -4.09
CA LEU A 38 -18.33 0.45 -3.52
C LEU A 38 -17.54 -0.81 -3.90
N LEU A 39 -17.02 -1.52 -2.90
CA LEU A 39 -16.26 -2.74 -3.10
C LEU A 39 -17.14 -3.97 -2.84
N THR A 40 -17.58 -4.64 -3.89
CA THR A 40 -18.45 -5.84 -3.83
C THR A 40 -17.72 -7.09 -4.30
N GLY A 41 -18.28 -8.26 -3.99
CA GLY A 41 -17.74 -9.57 -4.39
C GLY A 41 -17.90 -10.62 -3.29
N ASP A 42 -17.62 -11.88 -3.63
CA ASP A 42 -17.85 -13.02 -2.75
C ASP A 42 -16.92 -13.07 -1.53
N ILE A 43 -17.27 -13.90 -0.55
CA ILE A 43 -16.40 -14.15 0.61
C ILE A 43 -15.05 -14.71 0.11
N GLY A 44 -13.95 -14.18 0.64
CA GLY A 44 -12.60 -14.58 0.23
C GLY A 44 -12.05 -13.86 -1.01
N SER A 45 -12.82 -12.99 -1.67
CA SER A 45 -12.38 -12.29 -2.89
C SER A 45 -11.29 -11.22 -2.71
N GLY A 46 -10.84 -10.95 -1.47
CA GLY A 46 -9.78 -9.97 -1.19
C GLY A 46 -10.25 -8.54 -0.92
N LYS A 47 -11.54 -8.29 -0.73
CA LYS A 47 -12.08 -6.94 -0.42
C LYS A 47 -11.42 -6.30 0.82
N SER A 48 -11.43 -7.00 1.94
CA SER A 48 -10.78 -6.53 3.18
C SER A 48 -9.28 -6.34 3.00
N THR A 49 -8.63 -7.13 2.14
CA THR A 49 -7.21 -6.99 1.82
C THR A 49 -6.91 -5.64 1.14
N LEU A 50 -7.80 -5.15 0.27
CA LEU A 50 -7.68 -3.81 -0.34
C LEU A 50 -7.95 -2.69 0.67
N VAL A 51 -8.95 -2.87 1.54
CA VAL A 51 -9.22 -1.91 2.64
C VAL A 51 -8.02 -1.83 3.60
N ASP A 52 -7.42 -2.97 3.92
CA ASP A 52 -6.23 -3.05 4.75
C ASP A 52 -5.01 -2.43 4.04
N ALA A 53 -4.92 -2.48 2.70
CA ALA A 53 -3.88 -1.76 1.96
C ALA A 53 -4.01 -0.24 2.13
N ILE A 54 -5.21 0.31 1.99
CA ILE A 54 -5.48 1.75 2.21
C ILE A 54 -5.15 2.14 3.66
N THR A 55 -5.57 1.31 4.61
CA THR A 55 -5.29 1.51 6.04
C THR A 55 -3.79 1.49 6.31
N THR A 56 -3.06 0.56 5.71
CA THR A 56 -1.60 0.46 5.80
C THR A 56 -0.92 1.70 5.26
N LEU A 57 -1.43 2.25 4.15
CA LEU A 57 -0.88 3.44 3.52
C LEU A 57 -0.97 4.69 4.42
N LEU A 58 -2.03 4.80 5.22
CA LEU A 58 -2.41 6.04 5.93
C LEU A 58 -2.21 6.00 7.45
N ILE A 59 -2.04 4.83 8.05
CA ILE A 59 -1.97 4.67 9.52
C ILE A 59 -0.61 4.07 9.91
N PRO A 60 0.04 4.56 10.98
CA PRO A 60 1.30 3.97 11.44
C PRO A 60 1.09 2.52 11.90
N ALA A 61 2.00 1.63 11.51
CA ALA A 61 1.89 0.18 11.73
C ALA A 61 1.57 -0.24 13.18
N GLN A 62 2.04 0.50 14.18
CA GLN A 62 1.75 0.24 15.61
C GLN A 62 0.29 0.47 16.01
N ARG A 63 -0.46 1.25 15.22
CA ARG A 63 -1.88 1.58 15.46
C ARG A 63 -2.83 0.80 14.55
N ILE A 64 -2.31 0.01 13.61
CA ILE A 64 -3.14 -0.77 12.69
C ILE A 64 -3.62 -2.04 13.41
N ALA A 65 -4.93 -2.17 13.56
CA ALA A 65 -5.58 -3.44 13.86
C ALA A 65 -6.13 -4.02 12.56
N TYR A 66 -5.42 -4.97 11.96
CA TYR A 66 -5.87 -5.65 10.75
C TYR A 66 -7.15 -6.45 11.03
N ASN A 67 -8.22 -6.18 10.27
CA ASN A 67 -9.50 -6.90 10.27
C ASN A 67 -10.30 -7.00 11.59
N LYS A 68 -10.82 -5.87 12.10
CA LYS A 68 -11.71 -5.80 13.30
C LYS A 68 -13.16 -6.27 13.07
N ALA A 69 -13.48 -6.90 11.94
CA ALA A 69 -14.88 -7.12 11.53
C ALA A 69 -15.57 -8.38 12.10
N ALA A 70 -14.86 -9.28 12.77
CA ALA A 70 -15.48 -10.42 13.46
C ALA A 70 -14.57 -10.87 14.60
N GLY A 71 -15.15 -11.19 15.77
CA GLY A 71 -14.46 -11.54 17.03
C GLY A 71 -13.64 -12.84 17.02
N ALA A 72 -12.85 -13.08 15.97
CA ALA A 72 -11.81 -14.10 15.93
C ALA A 72 -10.49 -13.50 16.40
N ASP A 73 -9.73 -14.28 17.17
CA ASP A 73 -8.44 -13.93 17.77
C ASP A 73 -7.58 -12.99 16.91
N ALA A 74 -7.04 -11.94 17.53
CA ALA A 74 -6.13 -10.95 16.95
C ALA A 74 -4.81 -11.54 16.37
N ARG A 75 -4.68 -12.87 16.31
CA ARG A 75 -3.49 -13.62 15.89
C ARG A 75 -3.40 -13.93 14.41
N GLU A 76 -4.47 -13.83 13.63
CA GLU A 76 -4.46 -14.40 12.28
C GLU A 76 -3.80 -13.52 11.21
N ARG A 77 -3.73 -12.19 11.38
CA ARG A 77 -3.26 -11.29 10.31
C ARG A 77 -2.24 -10.27 10.79
N SER A 78 -1.00 -10.49 10.37
CA SER A 78 0.13 -9.56 10.55
C SER A 78 0.53 -8.97 9.20
N LEU A 79 1.30 -7.86 9.21
CA LEU A 79 1.92 -7.32 8.00
C LEU A 79 2.68 -8.40 7.22
N ARG A 80 3.38 -9.28 7.95
CA ARG A 80 4.08 -10.43 7.37
C ARG A 80 3.15 -11.37 6.59
N SER A 81 1.96 -11.66 7.10
CA SER A 81 0.98 -12.49 6.38
C SER A 81 0.54 -11.86 5.06
N TYR A 82 0.41 -10.52 5.01
CA TYR A 82 0.11 -9.79 3.78
C TYR A 82 1.30 -9.76 2.81
N VAL A 83 2.54 -9.63 3.29
CA VAL A 83 3.75 -9.59 2.46
C VAL A 83 4.21 -10.98 1.97
N LEU A 84 3.83 -12.06 2.66
CA LEU A 84 4.08 -13.44 2.20
C LEU A 84 2.88 -14.05 1.47
N GLY A 85 1.71 -13.42 1.58
CA GLY A 85 0.46 -13.92 1.00
C GLY A 85 0.01 -15.24 1.61
N HIS A 86 0.00 -15.34 2.94
CA HIS A 86 -0.54 -16.52 3.62
C HIS A 86 -2.05 -16.64 3.35
N TYR A 87 -2.49 -17.72 2.70
CA TYR A 87 -3.90 -17.89 2.28
C TYR A 87 -4.56 -19.20 2.73
N LYS A 88 -3.77 -20.16 3.24
CA LYS A 88 -4.26 -21.45 3.74
C LYS A 88 -3.37 -21.93 4.89
N SER A 89 -3.94 -22.64 5.86
CA SER A 89 -3.19 -23.35 6.89
C SER A 89 -3.23 -24.85 6.56
N GLU A 90 -2.08 -25.45 6.25
CA GLU A 90 -1.99 -26.89 6.07
C GLU A 90 -1.64 -27.55 7.40
N ARG A 91 -2.56 -28.38 7.89
CA ARG A 91 -2.34 -29.18 9.08
C ARG A 91 -1.55 -30.42 8.68
N ASN A 92 -0.31 -30.49 9.14
CA ASN A 92 0.53 -31.64 8.85
C ASN A 92 0.07 -32.82 9.70
N GLU A 93 -0.52 -33.85 9.09
CA GLU A 93 -1.13 -35.00 9.79
C GLU A 93 -0.12 -35.75 10.67
N THR A 94 1.16 -35.70 10.34
CA THR A 94 2.24 -36.37 11.08
C THR A 94 2.72 -35.61 12.33
N SER A 95 2.49 -34.29 12.42
CA SER A 95 3.06 -33.44 13.49
C SER A 95 2.06 -32.53 14.19
N GLY A 96 0.78 -32.54 13.78
CA GLY A 96 -0.32 -31.79 14.41
C GLY A 96 -0.25 -30.26 14.26
N ASN A 97 0.91 -29.72 13.89
CA ASN A 97 1.15 -28.30 13.68
C ASN A 97 0.64 -27.84 12.31
N ALA A 98 -0.16 -26.76 12.34
CA ALA A 98 -0.65 -26.11 11.15
C ALA A 98 0.38 -25.10 10.65
N LYS A 99 0.88 -25.25 9.41
CA LYS A 99 1.82 -24.31 8.79
C LYS A 99 1.09 -23.50 7.72
N PRO A 100 1.21 -22.15 7.73
CA PRO A 100 0.64 -21.33 6.68
C PRO A 100 1.37 -21.57 5.36
N VAL A 101 0.61 -21.76 4.28
CA VAL A 101 1.11 -21.82 2.90
C VAL A 101 1.27 -20.39 2.39
N ALA A 102 2.49 -20.03 2.00
CA ALA A 102 2.83 -18.71 1.48
C ALA A 102 2.81 -18.70 -0.05
N LEU A 103 2.26 -17.65 -0.64
CA LEU A 103 2.34 -17.39 -2.08
C LEU A 103 3.74 -16.88 -2.49
N ARG A 104 4.47 -16.30 -1.53
CA ARG A 104 5.71 -15.57 -1.75
C ARG A 104 6.81 -16.01 -0.80
N THR A 105 8.03 -15.77 -1.22
CA THR A 105 9.28 -16.12 -0.55
C THR A 105 10.04 -14.86 -0.11
N ALA A 106 11.23 -15.04 0.47
CA ALA A 106 12.03 -13.91 0.94
C ALA A 106 12.63 -13.05 -0.19
N SER A 107 12.68 -13.54 -1.43
CA SER A 107 13.15 -12.78 -2.59
C SER A 107 12.08 -11.89 -3.21
N ASP A 108 10.82 -12.03 -2.79
CA ASP A 108 9.71 -11.24 -3.29
C ASP A 108 9.56 -9.92 -2.53
N TYR A 109 9.03 -8.92 -3.22
CA TYR A 109 8.65 -7.64 -2.62
C TYR A 109 7.15 -7.39 -2.83
N ALA A 110 6.59 -6.56 -1.97
CA ALA A 110 5.22 -6.09 -2.00
C ALA A 110 5.19 -4.57 -2.11
N VAL A 111 4.23 -4.02 -2.87
CA VAL A 111 4.05 -2.57 -2.97
C VAL A 111 2.58 -2.21 -2.87
N ILE A 112 2.30 -1.19 -2.08
CA ILE A 112 1.02 -0.47 -2.06
C ILE A 112 1.30 0.95 -2.52
N LEU A 113 0.51 1.45 -3.47
CA LEU A 113 0.62 2.80 -4.01
C LEU A 113 -0.77 3.44 -4.05
N GLY A 114 -0.91 4.64 -3.49
CA GLY A 114 -2.12 5.45 -3.56
C GLY A 114 -1.81 6.81 -4.18
N VAL A 115 -2.54 7.15 -5.24
CA VAL A 115 -2.53 8.48 -5.87
C VAL A 115 -3.69 9.28 -5.30
N PHE A 116 -3.37 10.41 -4.68
CA PHE A 116 -4.31 11.35 -4.14
C PHE A 116 -4.34 12.60 -5.00
N HIS A 117 -5.54 13.05 -5.35
CA HIS A 117 -5.73 14.23 -6.18
C HIS A 117 -6.63 15.25 -5.47
N ASN A 118 -6.25 16.51 -5.53
CA ASN A 118 -7.01 17.64 -5.04
C ASN A 118 -7.44 18.49 -6.24
N ALA A 119 -8.67 18.24 -6.72
CA ALA A 119 -9.20 18.87 -7.92
C ALA A 119 -9.33 20.40 -7.78
N GLY A 120 -9.49 20.91 -6.55
CA GLY A 120 -9.59 22.35 -6.31
C GLY A 120 -8.29 23.12 -6.58
N PHE A 121 -7.14 22.44 -6.54
CA PHE A 121 -5.82 23.07 -6.73
C PHE A 121 -4.97 22.39 -7.81
N ASP A 122 -5.54 21.42 -8.53
CA ASP A 122 -4.84 20.56 -9.51
C ASP A 122 -3.54 19.95 -8.95
N GLN A 123 -3.58 19.54 -7.68
CA GLN A 123 -2.42 18.95 -7.00
C GLN A 123 -2.57 17.44 -6.93
N THR A 124 -1.49 16.74 -7.24
CA THR A 124 -1.42 15.28 -7.17
C THR A 124 -0.27 14.86 -6.28
N VAL A 125 -0.56 13.99 -5.31
CA VAL A 125 0.43 13.40 -4.42
C VAL A 125 0.31 11.89 -4.51
N THR A 126 1.43 11.21 -4.76
CA THR A 126 1.51 9.77 -4.63
C THR A 126 2.18 9.40 -3.33
N LEU A 127 1.55 8.48 -2.60
CA LEU A 127 2.12 7.80 -1.47
C LEU A 127 2.33 6.33 -1.82
N ALA A 128 3.49 5.76 -1.46
CA ALA A 128 3.73 4.34 -1.62
C ALA A 128 4.52 3.74 -0.45
N GLN A 129 4.26 2.47 -0.18
CA GLN A 129 5.02 1.65 0.78
C GLN A 129 5.51 0.40 0.08
N VAL A 130 6.80 0.14 0.20
CA VAL A 130 7.47 -1.05 -0.34
C VAL A 130 7.92 -1.93 0.81
N PHE A 131 7.63 -3.22 0.72
CA PHE A 131 7.97 -4.21 1.74
C PHE A 131 8.76 -5.37 1.14
N TRP A 132 9.70 -5.90 1.90
CA TRP A 132 10.46 -7.10 1.54
C TRP A 132 10.90 -7.84 2.80
N MET A 133 11.31 -9.09 2.63
CA MET A 133 11.89 -9.87 3.73
C MET A 133 13.41 -9.78 3.67
N LYS A 134 14.05 -9.48 4.80
CA LYS A 134 15.50 -9.71 4.97
C LYS A 134 15.80 -11.13 5.45
N ASP A 135 14.98 -11.61 6.39
CA ASP A 135 15.16 -12.89 7.04
C ASP A 135 13.88 -13.73 7.03
N THR A 136 14.05 -15.05 6.99
CA THR A 136 12.94 -16.01 6.97
C THR A 136 12.01 -15.90 8.18
N PHE A 137 12.46 -15.37 9.32
CA PHE A 137 11.66 -15.32 10.56
C PHE A 137 11.33 -13.91 11.07
N GLY A 138 11.85 -12.86 10.40
CA GLY A 138 11.69 -11.47 10.83
C GLY A 138 10.36 -10.82 10.43
N GLN A 139 10.15 -9.58 10.87
CA GLN A 139 9.13 -8.71 10.28
C GLN A 139 9.60 -8.23 8.90
N PRO A 140 8.68 -7.93 7.97
CA PRO A 140 9.04 -7.29 6.71
C PRO A 140 9.72 -5.95 6.96
N ASP A 141 10.85 -5.76 6.30
CA ASP A 141 11.45 -4.46 6.14
C ASP A 141 10.59 -3.61 5.21
N ARG A 142 10.69 -2.29 5.35
CA ARG A 142 9.94 -1.37 4.54
C ARG A 142 10.64 -0.04 4.33
N PHE A 143 10.24 0.63 3.26
CA PHE A 143 10.50 2.05 3.07
C PHE A 143 9.26 2.72 2.48
N TYR A 144 9.21 4.03 2.65
CA TYR A 144 8.09 4.86 2.23
C TYR A 144 8.54 5.79 1.12
N ALA A 145 7.66 6.05 0.17
CA ALA A 145 7.91 6.91 -0.98
C ALA A 145 6.80 7.95 -1.10
N VAL A 146 7.18 9.20 -1.38
CA VAL A 146 6.27 10.32 -1.62
C VAL A 146 6.72 11.07 -2.86
N ALA A 147 5.76 11.44 -3.72
CA ALA A 147 6.02 12.26 -4.90
C ALA A 147 4.86 13.22 -5.16
N ASP A 148 5.16 14.44 -5.57
CA ASP A 148 4.17 15.47 -5.95
C ASP A 148 3.72 15.31 -7.42
N LYS A 149 3.55 14.06 -7.85
CA LYS A 149 3.05 13.65 -9.17
C LYS A 149 2.42 12.27 -9.06
N ALA A 150 1.61 11.90 -10.05
CA ALA A 150 1.14 10.51 -10.18
C ALA A 150 2.32 9.59 -10.51
N LEU A 151 2.47 8.49 -9.76
CA LEU A 151 3.35 7.37 -10.09
C LEU A 151 2.50 6.13 -10.39
N SER A 152 3.08 5.14 -11.08
CA SER A 152 2.45 3.83 -11.27
C SER A 152 3.40 2.70 -10.90
N LEU A 153 2.85 1.58 -10.41
CA LEU A 153 3.65 0.40 -10.12
C LEU A 153 4.28 -0.18 -11.38
N THR A 154 3.61 -0.06 -12.53
CA THR A 154 4.08 -0.57 -13.83
C THR A 154 5.21 0.25 -14.44
N GLU A 155 5.37 1.52 -14.08
CA GLU A 155 6.41 2.39 -14.66
C GLU A 155 7.53 2.70 -13.66
N ASP A 156 7.19 2.92 -12.39
CA ASP A 156 8.12 3.42 -11.37
C ASP A 156 8.65 2.31 -10.44
N PHE A 157 7.89 1.22 -10.25
CA PHE A 157 8.19 0.12 -9.33
C PHE A 157 8.35 -1.23 -10.04
N SER A 158 8.61 -1.21 -11.34
CA SER A 158 8.91 -2.36 -12.19
C SER A 158 10.34 -2.30 -12.73
N ASP A 159 10.79 -3.39 -13.35
CA ASP A 159 12.03 -3.45 -14.15
C ASP A 159 13.29 -2.93 -13.43
N PHE A 160 13.36 -3.10 -12.11
CA PHE A 160 14.55 -2.78 -11.30
C PHE A 160 15.34 -4.03 -10.89
N GLY A 161 14.97 -5.20 -11.41
CA GLY A 161 15.47 -6.51 -10.97
C GLY A 161 14.81 -6.96 -9.66
N THR A 162 15.59 -7.61 -8.78
CA THR A 162 15.11 -8.08 -7.47
C THR A 162 15.69 -7.29 -6.29
N ALA A 163 16.59 -6.34 -6.56
CA ALA A 163 17.35 -5.64 -5.53
C ALA A 163 16.68 -4.32 -5.13
N VAL A 164 16.14 -4.28 -3.90
CA VAL A 164 15.55 -3.08 -3.29
C VAL A 164 16.47 -1.83 -3.34
N PRO A 165 17.80 -1.92 -3.18
CA PRO A 165 18.69 -0.76 -3.36
C PRO A 165 18.65 -0.12 -4.76
N ALA A 166 18.46 -0.93 -5.81
CA ALA A 166 18.33 -0.43 -7.18
C ALA A 166 17.02 0.37 -7.36
N LEU A 167 15.91 -0.12 -6.81
CA LEU A 167 14.63 0.60 -6.78
C LEU A 167 14.76 1.95 -6.06
N ARG A 168 15.38 1.97 -4.87
CA ARG A 168 15.60 3.23 -4.12
C ARG A 168 16.38 4.26 -4.95
N THR A 169 17.40 3.80 -5.68
CA THR A 169 18.22 4.67 -6.53
C THR A 169 17.42 5.24 -7.69
N ARG A 170 16.62 4.39 -8.35
CA ARG A 170 15.72 4.79 -9.45
C ARG A 170 14.72 5.85 -9.00
N LEU A 171 14.00 5.59 -7.90
CA LEU A 171 12.99 6.50 -7.36
C LEU A 171 13.58 7.86 -6.97
N ARG A 172 14.76 7.88 -6.33
CA ARG A 172 15.45 9.15 -6.01
C ARG A 172 15.82 9.94 -7.27
N LYS A 173 16.32 9.25 -8.31
CA LYS A 173 16.64 9.88 -9.60
C LYS A 173 15.41 10.47 -10.29
N SER A 174 14.23 9.90 -10.09
CA SER A 174 12.96 10.42 -10.64
C SER A 174 12.28 11.49 -9.77
N GLY A 175 12.95 11.97 -8.72
CA GLY A 175 12.47 13.04 -7.84
C GLY A 175 11.59 12.56 -6.68
N VAL A 176 11.53 11.27 -6.40
CA VAL A 176 10.72 10.71 -5.31
C VAL A 176 11.46 10.84 -3.98
N SER A 177 10.76 11.36 -2.97
CA SER A 177 11.25 11.44 -1.60
C SER A 177 11.10 10.08 -0.91
N LEU A 178 12.18 9.55 -0.34
CA LEU A 178 12.19 8.25 0.34
C LEU A 178 12.43 8.40 1.83
N PHE A 179 11.70 7.62 2.63
CA PHE A 179 11.78 7.62 4.09
C PHE A 179 11.93 6.20 4.64
N ASP A 180 12.63 6.06 5.76
CA ASP A 180 12.80 4.78 6.47
C ASP A 180 11.78 4.59 7.61
N SER A 181 10.99 5.63 7.93
CA SER A 181 10.00 5.60 9.01
C SER A 181 8.70 6.30 8.61
N PHE A 182 7.61 5.92 9.28
CA PHE A 182 6.26 6.44 8.99
C PHE A 182 6.08 7.93 9.35
N PRO A 183 6.55 8.45 10.51
CA PRO A 183 6.28 9.84 10.90
C PRO A 183 6.66 10.92 9.87
N PRO A 184 7.86 10.93 9.24
CA PRO A 184 8.19 11.92 8.22
C PRO A 184 7.44 11.68 6.89
N TYR A 185 7.01 10.45 6.63
CA TYR A 185 6.18 10.10 5.48
C TYR A 185 4.73 10.61 5.63
N SER A 186 4.17 10.52 6.83
CA SER A 186 2.79 10.94 7.14
C SER A 186 2.70 12.38 7.63
N ALA A 187 3.69 13.22 7.29
CA ALA A 187 3.71 14.60 7.74
C ALA A 187 2.43 15.32 7.23
N PRO A 188 1.78 16.16 8.07
CA PRO A 188 0.48 16.75 7.74
C PRO A 188 0.50 17.58 6.45
N ASP A 189 1.64 18.18 6.14
CA ASP A 189 1.85 18.94 4.91
C ASP A 189 1.65 18.11 3.63
N ARG A 190 1.78 16.78 3.68
CA ARG A 190 1.66 15.92 2.49
C ARG A 190 0.25 15.86 1.89
N LEU A 191 -0.77 15.86 2.74
CA LEU A 191 -2.18 15.75 2.32
C LEU A 191 -3.09 16.83 2.95
N CYS A 192 -2.53 17.72 3.77
CA CYS A 192 -3.27 18.80 4.43
C CYS A 192 -2.61 20.18 4.26
N ALA A 193 -1.48 20.32 3.55
CA ALA A 193 -0.91 21.66 3.33
C ALA A 193 -1.88 22.53 2.50
N PRO A 194 -2.17 23.77 2.93
CA PRO A 194 -2.67 24.77 2.00
C PRO A 194 -1.60 25.02 0.93
N PRO A 195 -1.97 25.40 -0.30
CA PRO A 195 -0.97 25.75 -1.31
C PRO A 195 -0.03 26.81 -0.73
N HIS A 196 1.27 26.65 -0.97
CA HIS A 196 2.21 27.75 -0.75
C HIS A 196 1.63 28.97 -1.46
N ALA A 197 1.27 30.00 -0.68
CA ALA A 197 1.05 31.32 -1.21
C ALA A 197 2.36 31.73 -1.87
N GLY A 198 2.42 31.58 -3.19
CA GLY A 198 3.52 32.07 -3.98
C GLY A 198 3.71 33.54 -3.67
N ALA A 199 4.95 33.90 -3.35
CA ALA A 199 5.38 35.26 -3.17
C ALA A 199 4.87 36.14 -4.33
N VAL A 200 4.26 37.27 -3.96
CA VAL A 200 4.14 38.45 -4.82
C VAL A 200 5.39 39.29 -4.59
#